data_AF-A0A7M2YZV9-F1
#
_entry.id   AF-A0A7M2YZV9-F1
#
_cell.length_a   1.000
_cell.length_b   1.000
_cell.length_c   1.000
_cell.angle_alpha   90.00
_cell.angle_beta   90.00
_cell.angle_gamma   90.00
#
_symmetry.space_group_name_H-M   'P 1'
#
loop_
_entity.id
_entity.type
_entity.pdbx_description
1 polymer ?
#
loop_
_entity_poly.entity_id
_entity_poly.type
_entity_poly.pdbx_seq_one_letter_code
_entity_poly.pdbx_strand_id
1 'polypeptide(L)'
;MAANALGRHLALAGFMGAGKTTLGERVAQRLRRPFIDLDREIERRTGSTVADLFARGESAFRAVEEEVAADVLAAAEPAVVALGGGAVLSEATRRRLRERAFTVLLEIEPDVAWQRVRDAGRPLAQREEAFRALLDERQPVYDAAAQGRARDLDGIVLAAAGVHVQIGALDLLAELVPGAAPVEIVADANVAGIHGVTAQLALGDRDVATHEVPPGEAAKAIAVLERLWRALRIGRDGTILALGGGCTTDLAGFAAATYMRGVAWVAVPTTLVGQVDAAIGGKTAVDLPGGKNLVGAFHWPTRVVIDAGVLETLPAAERANGMAEVVKTGLLAGEPFWELPEHELVRRCAAYKAAVCLADPHDRGPRTVLNLGHTFAHALEAAAGYELPHGRAVALGLVAALRLSGNDEALAVVSRELAPEPVRVDRDAAWAALARDKKARGRSPRLVLLERSGEPRFGVEVPVAEVRAALDDLIVD
;
A
#
# COMPACT_ATOMS: atom_id res chain seq x y z
N MET A 1 -15.84 4.42 11.10
CA MET A 1 -14.45 4.78 11.46
C MET A 1 -13.65 4.97 10.18
N ALA A 2 -12.54 5.74 10.21
CA ALA A 2 -11.68 5.89 9.04
C ALA A 2 -11.05 4.54 8.64
N ALA A 3 -11.04 4.24 7.35
CA ALA A 3 -10.52 2.97 6.82
C ALA A 3 -8.98 2.94 6.69
N ASN A 4 -8.36 4.12 6.62
CA ASN A 4 -6.93 4.31 6.40
C ASN A 4 -6.48 5.70 6.91
N ALA A 5 -5.18 6.00 6.77
CA ALA A 5 -4.51 7.23 7.19
C ALA A 5 -4.38 8.29 6.08
N LEU A 6 -5.18 8.21 5.00
CA LEU A 6 -5.16 9.20 3.93
C LEU A 6 -5.66 10.55 4.45
N GLY A 7 -4.83 11.60 4.27
CA GLY A 7 -5.16 12.95 4.71
C GLY A 7 -5.37 13.10 6.22
N ARG A 8 -4.89 12.14 7.03
CA ARG A 8 -5.07 12.07 8.48
C ARG A 8 -3.75 11.79 9.18
N HIS A 9 -3.62 12.19 10.44
CA HIS A 9 -2.50 11.76 11.27
C HIS A 9 -2.45 10.23 11.38
N LEU A 10 -1.25 9.68 11.53
CA LEU A 10 -1.06 8.29 11.92
C LEU A 10 -0.62 8.27 13.37
N ALA A 11 -1.52 7.90 14.28
CA ALA A 11 -1.22 7.85 15.71
C ALA A 11 -0.75 6.45 16.11
N LEU A 12 0.37 6.36 16.80
CA LEU A 12 0.90 5.11 17.34
C LEU A 12 0.56 5.05 18.83
N ALA A 13 -0.37 4.15 19.17
CA ALA A 13 -0.72 3.81 20.53
C ALA A 13 -0.02 2.52 20.95
N GLY A 14 0.04 2.25 22.25
CA GLY A 14 0.57 1.01 22.79
C GLY A 14 1.28 1.21 24.10
N PHE A 15 1.50 0.11 24.81
CA PHE A 15 2.10 0.13 26.13
C PHE A 15 3.55 0.64 26.10
N MET A 16 4.09 1.00 27.26
CA MET A 16 5.50 1.35 27.34
C MET A 16 6.38 0.14 26.97
N GLY A 17 7.49 0.39 26.27
CA GLY A 17 8.32 -0.67 25.68
C GLY A 17 7.90 -1.12 24.27
N ALA A 18 6.70 -0.75 23.79
CA ALA A 18 6.19 -1.15 22.46
C ALA A 18 6.97 -0.57 21.26
N GLY A 19 7.87 0.39 21.47
CA GLY A 19 8.72 0.95 20.40
C GLY A 19 8.08 2.09 19.59
N LYS A 20 7.05 2.76 20.13
CA LYS A 20 6.32 3.88 19.48
C LYS A 20 7.25 4.93 18.87
N THR A 21 8.25 5.41 19.63
CA THR A 21 9.20 6.42 19.16
C THR A 21 10.06 5.89 18.01
N THR A 22 10.75 4.76 18.22
CA THR A 22 11.69 4.19 17.24
C THR A 22 11.02 3.75 15.95
N LEU A 23 9.86 3.08 16.03
CA LEU A 23 9.09 2.69 14.86
C LEU A 23 8.44 3.92 14.21
N GLY A 24 7.95 4.87 15.01
CA GLY A 24 7.34 6.10 14.54
C GLY A 24 8.27 6.95 13.68
N GLU A 25 9.53 7.13 14.09
CA GLU A 25 10.54 7.85 13.31
C GLU A 25 10.76 7.20 11.93
N ARG A 26 10.90 5.87 11.89
CA ARG A 26 11.11 5.12 10.64
C ARG A 26 9.88 5.14 9.73
N VAL A 27 8.68 5.02 10.30
CA VAL A 27 7.41 5.12 9.56
C VAL A 27 7.25 6.52 8.98
N ALA A 28 7.52 7.57 9.77
CA ALA A 28 7.45 8.96 9.33
C ALA A 28 8.36 9.23 8.12
N GLN A 29 9.59 8.70 8.15
CA GLN A 29 10.52 8.76 7.03
C GLN A 29 9.95 8.08 5.77
N ARG A 30 9.43 6.85 5.89
CA ARG A 30 8.85 6.13 4.75
C ARG A 30 7.60 6.81 4.18
N LEU A 31 6.76 7.38 5.04
CA LEU A 31 5.54 8.10 4.65
C LEU A 31 5.81 9.55 4.23
N ARG A 32 7.04 10.04 4.37
CA ARG A 32 7.44 11.45 4.15
C ARG A 32 6.56 12.43 4.93
N ARG A 33 6.29 12.11 6.19
CA ARG A 33 5.50 12.94 7.11
C ARG A 33 6.36 13.41 8.28
N PRO A 34 6.04 14.55 8.92
CA PRO A 34 6.66 14.92 10.19
C PRO A 34 6.45 13.82 11.24
N PHE A 35 7.46 13.60 12.08
CA PHE A 35 7.36 12.76 13.26
C PHE A 35 7.20 13.63 14.52
N ILE A 36 6.22 13.30 15.35
CA ILE A 36 5.97 13.97 16.63
C ILE A 36 5.90 12.92 17.72
N ASP A 37 6.80 13.01 18.70
CA ASP A 37 6.71 12.24 19.94
C ASP A 37 6.04 13.12 21.00
N LEU A 38 4.89 12.68 21.51
CA LEU A 38 4.08 13.48 22.42
C LEU A 38 4.82 13.74 23.75
N ASP A 39 5.60 12.78 24.25
CA ASP A 39 6.36 12.95 25.49
C ASP A 39 7.42 14.05 25.27
N ARG A 40 8.15 14.01 24.14
CA ARG A 40 9.15 15.05 23.79
C ARG A 40 8.51 16.43 23.60
N GLU A 41 7.32 16.48 23.01
CA GLU A 41 6.60 17.74 22.78
C GLU A 41 6.09 18.36 24.10
N ILE A 42 5.65 17.53 25.06
CA ILE A 42 5.29 17.99 26.41
C ILE A 42 6.51 18.59 27.12
N GLU A 43 7.66 17.90 27.09
CA GLU A 43 8.89 18.41 27.71
C GLU A 43 9.34 19.73 27.09
N ARG A 44 9.28 19.83 25.75
CA ARG A 44 9.61 21.04 25.01
C ARG A 44 8.71 22.23 25.38
N ARG A 45 7.40 22.01 25.56
CA ARG A 45 6.43 23.07 25.88
C ARG A 45 6.45 23.50 27.33
N THR A 46 6.67 22.55 28.25
CA THR A 46 6.62 22.81 29.69
C THR A 46 7.98 23.17 30.29
N GLY A 47 9.08 22.83 29.60
CA GLY A 47 10.44 22.95 30.14
C GLY A 47 10.73 22.02 31.33
N SER A 48 9.86 21.05 31.62
CA SER A 48 10.01 20.05 32.69
C SER A 48 10.01 18.65 32.08
N THR A 49 10.76 17.71 32.66
CA THR A 49 10.73 16.33 32.16
C THR A 49 9.40 15.66 32.46
N VAL A 50 9.03 14.62 31.71
CA VAL A 50 7.83 13.82 32.01
C VAL A 50 7.92 13.25 33.44
N ALA A 51 9.10 12.84 33.88
CA ALA A 51 9.31 12.34 35.25
C ALA A 51 9.01 13.41 36.31
N ASP A 52 9.46 14.65 36.10
CA ASP A 52 9.20 15.77 37.02
C ASP A 52 7.71 16.11 37.08
N LEU A 53 7.02 16.09 35.93
CA LEU A 53 5.59 16.35 35.85
C LEU A 53 4.79 15.25 36.56
N PHE A 54 5.18 13.99 36.41
CA PHE A 54 4.58 12.88 37.16
C PHE A 54 4.80 12.99 38.66
N ALA A 55 5.98 13.45 39.11
CA ALA A 55 6.27 13.67 40.52
C ALA A 55 5.39 14.76 41.16
N ARG A 56 4.88 15.71 40.37
CA ARG A 56 3.90 16.73 40.80
C ARG A 56 2.46 16.21 40.85
N GLY A 57 2.22 14.99 40.36
CA GLY A 57 0.93 14.29 40.39
C GLY A 57 0.46 13.89 38.98
N GLU A 58 0.00 12.64 38.84
CA GLU A 58 -0.44 12.08 37.56
C GLU A 58 -1.59 12.90 36.94
N SER A 59 -2.56 13.37 37.72
CA SER A 59 -3.68 14.17 37.19
C SER A 59 -3.22 15.46 36.52
N ALA A 60 -2.19 16.12 37.04
CA ALA A 60 -1.65 17.34 36.45
C ALA A 60 -0.92 17.04 35.13
N PHE A 61 -0.13 15.96 35.10
CA PHE A 61 0.50 15.48 33.86
C PHE A 61 -0.55 15.13 32.79
N ARG A 62 -1.63 14.42 33.15
CA ARG A 62 -2.68 14.03 32.20
C ARG A 62 -3.42 15.22 31.58
N ALA A 63 -3.65 16.28 32.35
CA ALA A 63 -4.24 17.50 31.82
C ALA A 63 -3.35 18.14 30.74
N VAL A 64 -2.03 18.21 30.98
CA VAL A 64 -1.05 18.71 30.01
C VAL A 64 -0.95 17.77 28.80
N GLU A 65 -0.90 16.46 29.00
CA GLU A 65 -0.84 15.46 27.93
C GLU A 65 -2.05 15.59 27.00
N GLU A 66 -3.26 15.79 27.54
CA GLU A 66 -4.47 16.00 26.75
C GLU A 66 -4.42 17.30 25.94
N GLU A 67 -3.98 18.41 26.54
CA GLU A 67 -3.87 19.72 25.86
C GLU A 67 -2.87 19.65 24.69
N VAL A 68 -1.67 19.09 24.94
CA VAL A 68 -0.66 18.95 23.89
C VAL A 68 -1.12 18.00 22.79
N ALA A 69 -1.77 16.88 23.14
CA ALA A 69 -2.35 15.97 22.15
C ALA A 69 -3.41 16.65 21.30
N ALA A 70 -4.24 17.51 21.90
CA ALA A 70 -5.26 18.27 21.18
C ALA A 70 -4.64 19.19 20.11
N ASP A 71 -3.60 19.92 20.46
CA ASP A 71 -2.91 20.83 19.54
C ASP A 71 -2.22 20.08 18.41
N VAL A 72 -1.52 18.99 18.72
CA VAL A 72 -0.83 18.15 17.72
C VAL A 72 -1.83 17.55 16.73
N LEU A 73 -2.97 17.04 17.21
CA LEU A 73 -4.01 16.44 16.37
C LEU A 73 -4.87 17.47 15.62
N ALA A 74 -4.81 18.75 16.01
CA ALA A 74 -5.49 19.83 15.31
C ALA A 74 -4.69 20.40 14.12
N ALA A 75 -3.40 20.04 14.00
CA ALA A 75 -2.55 20.49 12.91
C ALA A 75 -3.13 20.10 11.54
N ALA A 76 -3.01 20.99 10.55
CA ALA A 76 -3.51 20.75 9.21
C ALA A 76 -2.66 19.72 8.44
N GLU A 77 -1.36 19.70 8.68
CA GLU A 77 -0.43 18.77 8.06
C GLU A 77 -0.45 17.41 8.77
N PRO A 78 -0.77 16.31 8.06
CA PRO A 78 -0.72 14.98 8.65
C PRO A 78 0.69 14.57 9.09
N ALA A 79 0.81 14.22 10.37
CA ALA A 79 2.04 13.72 11.00
C ALA A 79 1.91 12.25 11.44
N VAL A 80 3.04 11.60 11.68
CA VAL A 80 3.11 10.37 12.49
C VAL A 80 3.32 10.77 13.94
N VAL A 81 2.40 10.38 14.81
CA VAL A 81 2.35 10.83 16.21
C VAL A 81 2.54 9.64 17.15
N ALA A 82 3.66 9.57 17.86
CA ALA A 82 3.84 8.61 18.95
C ALA A 82 3.15 9.15 20.21
N LEU A 83 2.11 8.44 20.68
CA LEU A 83 1.35 8.84 21.86
C LEU A 83 2.05 8.39 23.15
N GLY A 84 1.86 9.15 24.23
CA GLY A 84 2.20 8.70 25.58
C GLY A 84 1.40 7.46 25.97
N GLY A 85 1.98 6.58 26.80
CA GLY A 85 1.36 5.31 27.19
C GLY A 85 0.10 5.41 28.05
N GLY A 86 -0.35 6.62 28.38
CA GLY A 86 -1.68 6.85 28.97
C GLY A 86 -2.49 7.94 28.27
N ALA A 87 -2.02 8.48 27.14
CA ALA A 87 -2.73 9.50 26.38
C ALA A 87 -4.13 9.03 25.96
N VAL A 88 -4.25 7.74 25.61
CA VAL A 88 -5.53 7.14 25.22
C VAL A 88 -6.50 6.93 26.39
N LEU A 89 -6.10 7.17 27.65
CA LEU A 89 -6.99 7.04 28.81
C LEU A 89 -7.99 8.19 28.90
N SER A 90 -7.66 9.37 28.35
CA SER A 90 -8.60 10.48 28.21
C SER A 90 -9.63 10.22 27.10
N GLU A 91 -10.92 10.31 27.43
CA GLU A 91 -12.00 10.24 26.44
C GLU A 91 -11.92 11.39 25.43
N ALA A 92 -11.47 12.57 25.87
CA ALA A 92 -11.32 13.72 24.97
C ALA A 92 -10.20 13.48 23.94
N THR A 93 -9.09 12.86 24.35
CA THR A 93 -8.03 12.41 23.42
C THR A 93 -8.57 11.35 22.47
N ARG A 94 -9.27 10.32 22.95
CA ARG A 94 -9.87 9.28 22.09
C ARG A 94 -10.84 9.86 21.05
N ARG A 95 -11.67 10.83 21.43
CA ARG A 95 -12.57 11.54 20.50
C ARG A 95 -11.78 12.23 19.38
N ARG A 96 -10.73 12.99 19.73
CA ARG A 96 -9.88 13.67 18.75
C ARG A 96 -9.15 12.70 17.83
N LEU A 97 -8.66 11.58 18.36
CA LEU A 97 -8.06 10.52 17.56
C LEU A 97 -9.04 9.97 16.52
N ARG A 98 -10.28 9.66 16.90
CA ARG A 98 -11.33 9.19 15.95
C ARG A 98 -11.61 10.21 14.83
N GLU A 99 -11.55 11.50 15.14
CA GLU A 99 -11.83 12.57 14.19
C GLU A 99 -10.65 12.84 13.24
N ARG A 100 -9.41 12.85 13.77
CA ARG A 100 -8.23 13.43 13.11
C ARG A 100 -7.15 12.42 12.74
N ALA A 101 -7.18 11.21 13.29
CA ALA A 101 -6.13 10.22 13.11
C ALA A 101 -6.65 8.85 12.68
N PHE A 102 -5.74 8.06 12.13
CA PHE A 102 -5.83 6.61 12.11
C PHE A 102 -4.89 6.08 13.18
N THR A 103 -5.43 5.36 14.17
CA THR A 103 -4.68 4.88 15.33
C THR A 103 -4.25 3.43 15.11
N VAL A 104 -2.95 3.19 15.15
CA VAL A 104 -2.37 1.84 15.14
C VAL A 104 -1.91 1.49 16.55
N LEU A 105 -2.39 0.37 17.07
CA LEU A 105 -1.89 -0.21 18.30
C LEU A 105 -0.64 -1.04 18.01
N LEU A 106 0.47 -0.67 18.64
CA LEU A 106 1.69 -1.46 18.64
C LEU A 106 1.58 -2.57 19.68
N GLU A 107 1.46 -3.79 19.19
CA GLU A 107 1.42 -4.98 20.01
C GLU A 107 2.83 -5.38 20.45
N ILE A 108 2.94 -5.83 21.68
CA ILE A 108 4.20 -6.29 22.25
C ILE A 108 3.90 -7.35 23.30
N GLU A 109 4.70 -8.42 23.29
CA GLU A 109 4.64 -9.43 24.36
C GLU A 109 5.02 -8.80 25.70
N PRO A 110 4.27 -9.05 26.79
CA PRO A 110 4.51 -8.43 28.10
C PRO A 110 5.95 -8.58 28.61
N ASP A 111 6.54 -9.76 28.39
CA ASP A 111 7.92 -10.08 28.82
C ASP A 111 8.95 -9.22 28.07
N VAL A 112 8.75 -9.04 26.76
CA VAL A 112 9.61 -8.21 25.93
C VAL A 112 9.44 -6.73 26.31
N ALA A 113 8.20 -6.30 26.58
CA ALA A 113 7.93 -4.95 27.04
C ALA A 113 8.65 -4.65 28.36
N TRP A 114 8.57 -5.56 29.33
CA TRP A 114 9.23 -5.45 30.63
C TRP A 114 10.75 -5.38 30.50
N GLN A 115 11.36 -6.30 29.76
CA GLN A 115 12.81 -6.32 29.53
C GLN A 115 13.34 -5.01 28.94
N ARG A 116 12.56 -4.34 28.08
CA ARG A 116 12.94 -3.06 27.47
C ARG A 116 12.89 -1.87 28.43
N VAL A 117 12.14 -1.96 29.54
CA VAL A 117 11.87 -0.79 30.40
C VAL A 117 12.33 -0.92 31.84
N ARG A 118 12.58 -2.14 32.35
CA ARG A 118 12.91 -2.41 33.75
C ARG A 118 14.13 -1.63 34.27
N ASP A 119 15.11 -1.38 33.40
CA ASP A 119 16.37 -0.69 33.72
C ASP A 119 16.38 0.76 33.20
N ALA A 120 15.26 1.26 32.67
CA ALA A 120 15.17 2.55 31.98
C ALA A 120 14.68 3.70 32.87
N GLY A 121 14.57 3.50 34.19
CA GLY A 121 14.14 4.53 35.14
C GLY A 121 12.69 5.02 34.94
N ARG A 122 11.83 4.22 34.29
CA ARG A 122 10.44 4.58 33.99
C ARG A 122 9.58 4.55 35.27
N PRO A 123 8.87 5.63 35.66
CA PRO A 123 8.11 5.68 36.91
C PRO A 123 7.07 4.57 37.11
N LEU A 124 6.43 4.11 36.03
CA LEU A 124 5.39 3.07 36.05
C LEU A 124 5.93 1.64 35.84
N ALA A 125 7.25 1.45 35.74
CA ALA A 125 7.89 0.15 35.51
C ALA A 125 8.96 -0.17 36.56
N GLN A 126 8.61 0.02 37.84
CA GLN A 126 9.51 -0.23 38.97
C GLN A 126 9.39 -1.64 39.53
N ARG A 127 8.23 -2.28 39.37
CA ARG A 127 7.95 -3.65 39.82
C ARG A 127 7.20 -4.41 38.74
N GLU A 128 7.61 -5.63 38.48
CA GLU A 128 7.09 -6.43 37.37
C GLU A 128 5.59 -6.75 37.54
N GLU A 129 5.14 -7.08 38.75
CA GLU A 129 3.75 -7.44 38.99
C GLU A 129 2.81 -6.24 38.74
N ALA A 130 3.23 -5.05 39.18
CA ALA A 130 2.46 -3.81 38.95
C ALA A 130 2.46 -3.42 37.47
N PHE A 131 3.57 -3.63 36.77
CA PHE A 131 3.69 -3.38 35.34
C PHE A 131 2.72 -4.24 34.53
N ARG A 132 2.65 -5.55 34.84
CA ARG A 132 1.73 -6.49 34.19
C ARG A 132 0.27 -6.16 34.49
N ALA A 133 -0.06 -5.91 35.75
CA ALA A 133 -1.41 -5.51 36.15
C ALA A 133 -1.88 -4.23 35.42
N LEU A 134 -0.97 -3.27 35.24
CA LEU A 134 -1.26 -2.04 34.50
C LEU A 134 -1.46 -2.27 33.00
N LEU A 135 -0.75 -3.21 32.40
CA LEU A 135 -0.98 -3.60 31.01
C LEU A 135 -2.39 -4.19 30.86
N ASP A 136 -2.76 -5.13 31.72
CA ASP A 136 -4.07 -5.78 31.71
C ASP A 136 -5.21 -4.76 31.90
N GLU A 137 -5.04 -3.81 32.82
CA GLU A 137 -6.00 -2.72 33.06
C GLU A 137 -6.20 -1.83 31.81
N ARG A 138 -5.12 -1.54 31.07
CA ARG A 138 -5.16 -0.62 29.94
C ARG A 138 -5.53 -1.27 28.60
N GLN A 139 -5.40 -2.59 28.49
CA GLN A 139 -5.61 -3.32 27.25
C GLN A 139 -6.99 -3.02 26.61
N PRO A 140 -8.13 -3.04 27.34
CA PRO A 140 -9.43 -2.73 26.75
C PRO A 140 -9.53 -1.31 26.18
N VAL A 141 -8.82 -0.34 26.78
CA VAL A 141 -8.81 1.05 26.31
C VAL A 141 -7.98 1.19 25.04
N TYR A 142 -6.85 0.49 24.94
CA TYR A 142 -6.08 0.41 23.70
C TYR A 142 -6.89 -0.22 22.58
N ASP A 143 -7.56 -1.33 22.85
CA ASP A 143 -8.37 -2.05 21.88
C ASP A 143 -9.51 -1.18 21.34
N ALA A 144 -10.19 -0.43 22.22
CA ALA A 144 -11.27 0.48 21.84
C ALA A 144 -10.78 1.72 21.06
N ALA A 145 -9.53 2.13 21.24
CA ALA A 145 -8.95 3.29 20.55
C ALA A 145 -8.34 2.93 19.19
N ALA A 146 -7.96 1.67 18.97
CA ALA A 146 -7.24 1.23 17.79
C ALA A 146 -8.14 1.02 16.57
N GLN A 147 -7.62 1.35 15.39
CA GLN A 147 -8.24 1.08 14.08
C GLN A 147 -7.41 0.07 13.26
N GLY A 148 -6.16 -0.15 13.65
CA GLY A 148 -5.27 -1.18 13.13
C GLY A 148 -4.28 -1.66 14.20
N ARG A 149 -3.63 -2.79 13.94
CA ARG A 149 -2.67 -3.42 14.85
C ARG A 149 -1.39 -3.74 14.09
N ALA A 150 -0.24 -3.63 14.76
CA ALA A 150 1.06 -3.93 14.16
C ALA A 150 2.11 -4.28 15.22
N ARG A 151 3.16 -4.99 14.81
CA ARG A 151 4.32 -5.32 15.67
C ARG A 151 5.64 -4.76 15.12
N ASP A 152 5.62 -4.35 13.86
CA ASP A 152 6.79 -3.94 13.09
C ASP A 152 6.45 -2.74 12.18
N LEU A 153 7.46 -2.23 11.48
CA LEU A 153 7.32 -1.08 10.59
C LEU A 153 6.32 -1.37 9.45
N ASP A 154 6.47 -2.52 8.79
CA ASP A 154 5.64 -2.88 7.64
C ASP A 154 4.18 -3.06 8.02
N GLY A 155 3.89 -3.69 9.16
CA GLY A 155 2.54 -3.81 9.71
C GLY A 155 1.90 -2.45 9.98
N ILE A 156 2.65 -1.46 10.48
CA ILE A 156 2.13 -0.11 10.70
C ILE A 156 1.71 0.52 9.37
N VAL A 157 2.57 0.41 8.34
CA VAL A 157 2.31 0.99 7.02
C VAL A 157 1.12 0.29 6.35
N LEU A 158 1.07 -1.04 6.39
CA LEU A 158 -0.02 -1.84 5.83
C LEU A 158 -1.35 -1.48 6.50
N ALA A 159 -1.39 -1.43 7.84
CA ALA A 159 -2.56 -1.01 8.59
C ALA A 159 -3.00 0.43 8.22
N ALA A 160 -2.04 1.37 8.15
CA ALA A 160 -2.30 2.74 7.77
C ALA A 160 -2.84 2.89 6.34
N ALA A 161 -2.52 1.96 5.43
CA ALA A 161 -3.04 1.94 4.06
C ALA A 161 -4.34 1.15 3.90
N GLY A 162 -4.84 0.50 4.97
CA GLY A 162 -5.99 -0.40 4.89
C GLY A 162 -5.66 -1.71 4.17
N VAL A 163 -4.42 -2.18 4.22
CA VAL A 163 -3.97 -3.44 3.61
C VAL A 163 -3.82 -4.50 4.70
N HIS A 164 -4.50 -5.63 4.53
CA HIS A 164 -4.38 -6.82 5.37
C HIS A 164 -3.62 -7.90 4.58
N VAL A 165 -2.55 -8.44 5.16
CA VAL A 165 -1.73 -9.49 4.53
C VAL A 165 -1.64 -10.67 5.49
N GLN A 166 -2.21 -11.81 5.10
CA GLN A 166 -2.18 -13.03 5.89
C GLN A 166 -2.50 -14.24 5.01
N ILE A 167 -1.81 -15.36 5.19
CA ILE A 167 -2.20 -16.63 4.56
C ILE A 167 -3.55 -17.07 5.14
N GLY A 168 -4.50 -17.42 4.27
CA GLY A 168 -5.88 -17.73 4.66
C GLY A 168 -6.75 -16.49 4.91
N ALA A 169 -6.29 -15.30 4.52
CA ALA A 169 -7.12 -14.08 4.64
C ALA A 169 -8.42 -14.14 3.84
N LEU A 170 -8.52 -15.01 2.83
CA LEU A 170 -9.77 -15.23 2.10
C LEU A 170 -10.88 -15.78 3.01
N ASP A 171 -10.55 -16.60 3.99
CA ASP A 171 -11.51 -17.17 4.94
C ASP A 171 -11.99 -16.15 5.98
N LEU A 172 -11.33 -14.99 6.06
CA LEU A 172 -11.61 -13.92 7.04
C LEU A 172 -12.46 -12.78 6.46
N LEU A 173 -13.06 -12.96 5.28
CA LEU A 173 -13.79 -11.88 4.60
C LEU A 173 -14.94 -11.30 5.43
N ALA A 174 -15.66 -12.09 6.23
CA ALA A 174 -16.73 -11.61 7.10
C ALA A 174 -16.24 -10.52 8.08
N GLU A 175 -15.00 -10.66 8.58
CA GLU A 175 -14.35 -9.73 9.50
C GLU A 175 -13.70 -8.55 8.78
N LEU A 176 -13.08 -8.81 7.62
CA LEU A 176 -12.28 -7.83 6.89
C LEU A 176 -13.11 -6.89 6.01
N VAL A 177 -14.28 -7.34 5.54
CA VAL A 177 -15.23 -6.52 4.79
C VAL A 177 -16.07 -5.70 5.76
N PRO A 178 -16.05 -4.36 5.65
CA PRO A 178 -16.70 -3.49 6.63
C PRO A 178 -18.24 -3.59 6.61
N GLY A 179 -18.86 -3.24 7.73
CA GLY A 179 -20.31 -3.10 7.85
C GLY A 179 -21.06 -4.44 7.81
N ALA A 180 -22.39 -4.39 7.71
CA ALA A 180 -23.26 -5.57 7.54
C ALA A 180 -24.14 -5.46 6.29
N ALA A 181 -23.91 -4.44 5.46
CA ALA A 181 -24.66 -4.21 4.23
C ALA A 181 -24.37 -5.29 3.18
N PRO A 182 -25.24 -5.44 2.15
CA PRO A 182 -25.03 -6.37 1.06
C PRO A 182 -23.68 -6.18 0.35
N VAL A 183 -23.12 -7.29 -0.10
CA VAL A 183 -21.81 -7.33 -0.79
C VAL A 183 -22.02 -7.92 -2.17
N GLU A 184 -21.48 -7.28 -3.21
CA GLU A 184 -21.49 -7.84 -4.56
C GLU A 184 -20.07 -8.13 -5.02
N ILE A 185 -19.80 -9.42 -5.26
CA ILE A 185 -18.50 -9.93 -5.71
C ILE A 185 -18.40 -9.68 -7.22
N VAL A 186 -17.36 -8.98 -7.64
CA VAL A 186 -16.97 -8.85 -9.05
C VAL A 186 -15.72 -9.70 -9.25
N ALA A 187 -15.84 -10.79 -9.99
CA ALA A 187 -14.80 -11.80 -10.09
C ALA A 187 -14.36 -12.06 -11.54
N ASP A 188 -13.06 -12.22 -11.76
CA ASP A 188 -12.56 -12.84 -12.99
C ASP A 188 -13.20 -14.23 -13.15
N ALA A 189 -13.70 -14.57 -14.35
CA ALA A 189 -14.43 -15.82 -14.57
C ALA A 189 -13.65 -17.09 -14.17
N ASN A 190 -12.33 -17.12 -14.38
CA ASN A 190 -11.50 -18.26 -13.96
C ASN A 190 -11.38 -18.31 -12.44
N VAL A 191 -11.19 -17.15 -11.80
CA VAL A 191 -11.06 -17.02 -10.35
C VAL A 191 -12.38 -17.34 -9.65
N ALA A 192 -13.52 -16.96 -10.23
CA ALA A 192 -14.85 -17.31 -9.74
C ALA A 192 -15.02 -18.83 -9.65
N GLY A 193 -14.56 -19.57 -10.66
CA GLY A 193 -14.61 -21.04 -10.68
C GLY A 193 -13.71 -21.73 -9.64
N ILE A 194 -12.67 -21.07 -9.14
CA ILE A 194 -11.70 -21.64 -8.19
C ILE A 194 -11.98 -21.17 -6.76
N HIS A 195 -12.10 -19.85 -6.56
CA HIS A 195 -12.16 -19.19 -5.25
C HIS A 195 -13.51 -18.54 -4.95
N GLY A 196 -14.44 -18.49 -5.93
CA GLY A 196 -15.71 -17.75 -5.79
C GLY A 196 -16.63 -18.30 -4.70
N VAL A 197 -16.77 -19.63 -4.60
CA VAL A 197 -17.58 -20.27 -3.55
C VAL A 197 -16.97 -20.02 -2.17
N THR A 198 -15.65 -20.18 -2.03
CA THR A 198 -14.93 -19.88 -0.78
C THR A 198 -15.14 -18.43 -0.36
N ALA A 199 -14.98 -17.48 -1.28
CA ALA A 199 -15.21 -16.07 -1.00
C ALA A 199 -16.65 -15.77 -0.59
N GLN A 200 -17.64 -16.38 -1.25
CA GLN A 200 -19.05 -16.23 -0.91
C GLN A 200 -19.36 -16.78 0.49
N LEU A 201 -18.87 -17.98 0.82
CA LEU A 201 -19.07 -18.59 2.13
C LEU A 201 -18.36 -17.79 3.24
N ALA A 202 -17.16 -17.29 2.97
CA ALA A 202 -16.38 -16.49 3.92
C ALA A 202 -17.03 -15.14 4.26
N LEU A 203 -18.02 -14.67 3.48
CA LEU A 203 -18.81 -13.48 3.79
C LEU A 203 -19.94 -13.74 4.81
N GLY A 204 -20.18 -15.00 5.19
CA GLY A 204 -21.20 -15.38 6.17
C GLY A 204 -22.63 -15.15 5.67
N ASP A 205 -23.52 -14.72 6.57
CA ASP A 205 -24.97 -14.57 6.31
C ASP A 205 -25.35 -13.32 5.50
N ARG A 206 -24.39 -12.65 4.85
CA ARG A 206 -24.66 -11.43 4.07
C ARG A 206 -25.44 -11.76 2.78
N ASP A 207 -26.24 -10.81 2.31
CA ASP A 207 -26.76 -10.87 0.94
C ASP A 207 -25.60 -10.68 -0.04
N VAL A 208 -25.31 -11.73 -0.80
CA VAL A 208 -24.20 -11.79 -1.75
C VAL A 208 -24.71 -12.18 -3.13
N ALA A 209 -24.29 -11.43 -4.15
CA ALA A 209 -24.30 -11.88 -5.54
C ALA A 209 -22.90 -11.81 -6.15
N THR A 210 -22.68 -12.66 -7.14
CA THR A 210 -21.42 -12.72 -7.90
C THR A 210 -21.67 -12.29 -9.34
N HIS A 211 -20.80 -11.42 -9.83
CA HIS A 211 -20.78 -10.90 -11.19
C HIS A 211 -19.46 -11.29 -11.84
N GLU A 212 -19.51 -12.24 -12.76
CA GLU A 212 -18.34 -12.66 -13.51
C GLU A 212 -17.98 -11.64 -14.59
N VAL A 213 -16.68 -11.35 -14.72
CA VAL A 213 -16.11 -10.50 -15.76
C VAL A 213 -15.11 -11.29 -16.60
N PRO A 214 -14.90 -10.92 -17.87
CA PRO A 214 -13.94 -11.60 -18.74
C PRO A 214 -12.54 -11.62 -18.12
N PRO A 215 -11.75 -12.68 -18.36
CA PRO A 215 -10.39 -12.72 -17.84
C PRO A 215 -9.46 -11.67 -18.44
N GLY A 216 -8.49 -11.22 -17.64
CA GLY A 216 -7.42 -10.33 -18.08
C GLY A 216 -7.92 -8.96 -18.58
N GLU A 217 -7.23 -8.40 -19.59
CA GLU A 217 -7.48 -7.03 -20.07
C GLU A 217 -8.90 -6.83 -20.62
N ALA A 218 -9.55 -7.90 -21.12
CA ALA A 218 -10.92 -7.83 -21.63
C ALA A 218 -11.94 -7.38 -20.57
N ALA A 219 -11.63 -7.55 -19.28
CA ALA A 219 -12.42 -7.00 -18.18
C ALA A 219 -12.56 -5.48 -18.27
N LYS A 220 -11.52 -4.77 -18.74
CA LYS A 220 -11.41 -3.31 -18.68
C LYS A 220 -12.11 -2.60 -19.83
N ALA A 221 -12.95 -3.30 -20.60
CA ALA A 221 -13.76 -2.69 -21.64
C ALA A 221 -14.97 -1.92 -21.05
N ILE A 222 -15.29 -0.75 -21.62
CA ILE A 222 -16.46 0.06 -21.21
C ILE A 222 -17.77 -0.74 -21.24
N ALA A 223 -17.94 -1.65 -22.21
CA ALA A 223 -19.13 -2.49 -22.29
C ALA A 223 -19.28 -3.44 -21.09
N VAL A 224 -18.17 -3.92 -20.52
CA VAL A 224 -18.18 -4.75 -19.31
C VAL A 224 -18.58 -3.90 -18.10
N LEU A 225 -18.02 -2.69 -17.99
CA LEU A 225 -18.37 -1.73 -16.95
C LEU A 225 -19.86 -1.33 -16.99
N GLU A 226 -20.40 -1.06 -18.17
CA GLU A 226 -21.82 -0.74 -18.35
C GLU A 226 -22.71 -1.90 -17.88
N ARG A 227 -22.39 -3.13 -18.30
CA ARG A 227 -23.12 -4.33 -17.88
C ARG A 227 -23.06 -4.50 -16.36
N LEU A 228 -21.90 -4.29 -15.76
CA LEU A 228 -21.72 -4.38 -14.31
C LEU A 228 -22.63 -3.38 -13.60
N TRP A 229 -22.59 -2.09 -13.96
CA TRP A 229 -23.46 -1.08 -13.32
C TRP A 229 -24.95 -1.39 -13.38
N ARG A 230 -25.41 -1.99 -14.49
CA ARG A 230 -26.82 -2.39 -14.65
C ARG A 230 -27.19 -3.60 -13.77
N ALA A 231 -26.22 -4.47 -13.49
CA ALA A 231 -26.44 -5.70 -12.74
C ALA A 231 -26.32 -5.51 -11.22
N LEU A 232 -25.62 -4.47 -10.76
CA LEU A 232 -25.46 -4.20 -9.33
C LEU A 232 -26.81 -3.97 -8.65
N ARG A 233 -27.04 -4.63 -7.51
CA ARG A 233 -28.29 -4.55 -6.71
C ARG A 233 -28.10 -3.78 -5.41
N ILE A 234 -26.87 -3.36 -5.10
CA ILE A 234 -26.55 -2.65 -3.86
C ILE A 234 -27.00 -1.19 -3.86
N GLY A 235 -27.30 -0.68 -2.65
CA GLY A 235 -27.46 0.74 -2.35
C GLY A 235 -26.13 1.45 -2.07
N ARG A 236 -26.19 2.71 -1.61
CA ARG A 236 -25.01 3.53 -1.27
C ARG A 236 -24.18 2.98 -0.12
N ASP A 237 -24.80 2.19 0.75
CA ASP A 237 -24.22 1.56 1.92
C ASP A 237 -23.63 0.17 1.62
N GLY A 238 -23.92 -0.40 0.45
CA GLY A 238 -23.37 -1.69 0.03
C GLY A 238 -21.89 -1.61 -0.39
N THR A 239 -21.28 -2.78 -0.55
CA THR A 239 -19.84 -2.91 -0.85
C THR A 239 -19.61 -3.77 -2.08
N ILE A 240 -18.74 -3.30 -2.98
CA ILE A 240 -18.22 -4.13 -4.09
C ILE A 240 -16.97 -4.86 -3.61
N LEU A 241 -16.90 -6.19 -3.77
CA LEU A 241 -15.70 -6.98 -3.51
C LEU A 241 -15.08 -7.42 -4.83
N ALA A 242 -13.87 -6.96 -5.13
CA ALA A 242 -13.15 -7.32 -6.35
C ALA A 242 -12.28 -8.56 -6.12
N LEU A 243 -12.62 -9.69 -6.73
CA LEU A 243 -11.92 -10.97 -6.57
C LEU A 243 -11.22 -11.35 -7.89
N GLY A 244 -9.93 -11.04 -8.03
CA GLY A 244 -9.21 -11.27 -9.28
C GLY A 244 -7.84 -10.61 -9.35
N GLY A 245 -7.24 -10.60 -10.53
CA GLY A 245 -6.00 -9.87 -10.78
C GLY A 245 -6.20 -8.35 -10.95
N GLY A 246 -5.12 -7.64 -11.32
CA GLY A 246 -5.13 -6.18 -11.50
C GLY A 246 -6.23 -5.65 -12.41
N CYS A 247 -6.57 -6.37 -13.50
CA CYS A 247 -7.62 -5.95 -14.41
C CYS A 247 -9.02 -5.97 -13.76
N THR A 248 -9.29 -6.97 -12.91
CA THR A 248 -10.54 -7.07 -12.16
C THR A 248 -10.63 -5.99 -11.10
N THR A 249 -9.54 -5.73 -10.37
CA THR A 249 -9.51 -4.68 -9.34
C THR A 249 -9.66 -3.28 -9.94
N ASP A 250 -9.06 -3.04 -11.11
CA ASP A 250 -9.21 -1.77 -11.84
C ASP A 250 -10.66 -1.53 -12.26
N LEU A 251 -11.28 -2.51 -12.93
CA LEU A 251 -12.68 -2.44 -13.35
C LEU A 251 -13.61 -2.23 -12.16
N ALA A 252 -13.52 -3.10 -11.15
CA ALA A 252 -14.42 -3.10 -10.00
C ALA A 252 -14.24 -1.84 -9.15
N GLY A 253 -13.00 -1.38 -8.97
CA GLY A 253 -12.72 -0.13 -8.29
C GLY A 253 -13.27 1.09 -9.04
N PHE A 254 -13.19 1.11 -10.38
CA PHE A 254 -13.75 2.21 -11.17
C PHE A 254 -15.28 2.17 -11.19
N ALA A 255 -15.87 0.96 -11.23
CA ALA A 255 -17.30 0.78 -11.03
C ALA A 255 -17.75 1.33 -9.67
N ALA A 256 -17.03 1.00 -8.59
CA ALA A 256 -17.30 1.50 -7.24
C ALA A 256 -17.16 3.02 -7.13
N ALA A 257 -16.18 3.62 -7.82
CA ALA A 257 -15.94 5.06 -7.80
C ALA A 257 -17.10 5.86 -8.40
N THR A 258 -17.79 5.28 -9.38
CA THR A 258 -18.77 5.98 -10.24
C THR A 258 -20.21 5.59 -9.92
N TYR A 259 -20.44 4.35 -9.49
CA TYR A 259 -21.76 3.87 -9.10
C TYR A 259 -22.30 4.66 -7.90
N MET A 260 -23.49 5.26 -8.06
CA MET A 260 -24.09 6.19 -7.09
C MET A 260 -23.17 7.34 -6.61
N ARG A 261 -22.17 7.71 -7.43
CA ARG A 261 -21.10 8.69 -7.11
C ARG A 261 -20.12 8.23 -6.02
N GLY A 262 -19.97 6.92 -5.84
CA GLY A 262 -19.06 6.33 -4.87
C GLY A 262 -19.77 5.38 -3.93
N VAL A 263 -19.37 4.11 -3.97
CA VAL A 263 -19.67 3.09 -2.95
C VAL A 263 -18.39 2.52 -2.37
N ALA A 264 -18.50 1.86 -1.22
CA ALA A 264 -17.37 1.17 -0.62
C ALA A 264 -16.93 0.01 -1.50
N TRP A 265 -15.63 -0.29 -1.49
CA TRP A 265 -15.12 -1.47 -2.16
C TRP A 265 -13.93 -2.09 -1.43
N VAL A 266 -13.75 -3.39 -1.63
CA VAL A 266 -12.65 -4.20 -1.08
C VAL A 266 -11.95 -4.89 -2.24
N ALA A 267 -10.62 -4.84 -2.26
CA ALA A 267 -9.81 -5.55 -3.25
C ALA A 267 -9.29 -6.86 -2.65
N VAL A 268 -9.50 -7.98 -3.35
CA VAL A 268 -8.98 -9.31 -3.00
C VAL A 268 -8.13 -9.81 -4.18
N PRO A 269 -6.87 -9.32 -4.31
CA PRO A 269 -6.01 -9.67 -5.42
C PRO A 269 -5.59 -11.15 -5.41
N THR A 270 -5.79 -11.83 -6.53
CA THR A 270 -5.48 -13.27 -6.68
C THR A 270 -4.30 -13.56 -7.60
N THR A 271 -3.62 -12.53 -8.10
CA THR A 271 -2.36 -12.66 -8.86
C THR A 271 -1.21 -12.00 -8.12
N LEU A 272 0.03 -12.46 -8.37
CA LEU A 272 1.20 -11.87 -7.72
C LEU A 272 1.31 -10.36 -8.00
N VAL A 273 1.13 -9.93 -9.26
CA VAL A 273 1.06 -8.50 -9.63
C VAL A 273 -0.01 -7.75 -8.83
N GLY A 274 -1.20 -8.34 -8.67
CA GLY A 274 -2.28 -7.76 -7.89
C GLY A 274 -1.89 -7.54 -6.43
N GLN A 275 -1.24 -8.53 -5.82
CA GLN A 275 -0.86 -8.52 -4.40
C GLN A 275 0.31 -7.57 -4.11
N VAL A 276 1.27 -7.45 -5.01
CA VAL A 276 2.49 -6.65 -4.79
C VAL A 276 2.38 -5.21 -5.32
N ASP A 277 1.47 -4.94 -6.26
CA ASP A 277 1.39 -3.64 -6.93
C ASP A 277 -0.04 -3.15 -7.21
N ALA A 278 -0.80 -3.84 -8.08
CA ALA A 278 -1.95 -3.25 -8.75
C ALA A 278 -3.14 -2.95 -7.82
N ALA A 279 -3.40 -3.78 -6.81
CA ALA A 279 -4.52 -3.55 -5.88
C ALA A 279 -4.25 -2.43 -4.86
N ILE A 280 -3.03 -1.89 -4.81
CA ILE A 280 -2.59 -0.95 -3.77
C ILE A 280 -2.44 0.47 -4.33
N GLY A 281 -3.10 1.41 -3.66
CA GLY A 281 -2.95 2.85 -3.93
C GLY A 281 -4.05 3.48 -4.77
N GLY A 282 -5.17 2.77 -4.97
CA GLY A 282 -6.45 3.34 -5.40
C GLY A 282 -6.54 3.86 -6.83
N LYS A 283 -5.57 3.54 -7.70
CA LYS A 283 -5.75 3.77 -9.14
C LYS A 283 -6.72 2.71 -9.65
N THR A 284 -7.73 3.16 -10.39
CA THR A 284 -8.76 2.30 -10.98
C THR A 284 -9.05 2.85 -12.36
N ALA A 285 -9.21 1.99 -13.36
CA ALA A 285 -9.34 2.45 -14.74
C ALA A 285 -9.98 1.43 -15.67
N VAL A 286 -10.34 1.92 -16.85
CA VAL A 286 -10.81 1.15 -18.00
C VAL A 286 -10.07 1.59 -19.25
N ASP A 287 -10.08 0.75 -20.27
CA ASP A 287 -9.38 0.97 -21.51
C ASP A 287 -10.27 1.60 -22.57
N LEU A 288 -9.64 2.44 -23.41
CA LEU A 288 -10.23 2.98 -24.61
C LEU A 288 -9.49 2.42 -25.84
N PRO A 289 -10.10 2.47 -27.04
CA PRO A 289 -9.39 2.13 -28.28
C PRO A 289 -8.10 2.95 -28.49
N GLY A 290 -8.01 4.15 -27.90
CA GLY A 290 -6.83 5.01 -27.97
C GLY A 290 -5.69 4.66 -27.01
N GLY A 291 -5.91 3.74 -26.06
CA GLY A 291 -4.88 3.29 -25.12
C GLY A 291 -5.43 2.77 -23.78
N LYS A 292 -4.58 2.04 -23.06
CA LYS A 292 -4.89 1.48 -21.74
C LYS A 292 -4.93 2.55 -20.65
N ASN A 293 -5.78 2.34 -19.64
CA ASN A 293 -5.84 3.12 -18.40
C ASN A 293 -6.02 4.64 -18.55
N LEU A 294 -6.52 5.11 -19.71
CA LEU A 294 -6.67 6.54 -19.98
C LEU A 294 -7.85 7.16 -19.24
N VAL A 295 -8.88 6.37 -18.92
CA VAL A 295 -10.07 6.81 -18.20
C VAL A 295 -10.15 6.04 -16.89
N GLY A 296 -10.21 6.77 -15.78
CA GLY A 296 -10.18 6.16 -14.46
C GLY A 296 -10.40 7.16 -13.33
N ALA A 297 -10.25 6.68 -12.10
CA ALA A 297 -10.36 7.47 -10.89
C ALA A 297 -9.32 7.04 -9.84
N PHE A 298 -8.92 7.99 -9.00
CA PHE A 298 -8.28 7.68 -7.72
C PHE A 298 -9.38 7.39 -6.69
N HIS A 299 -9.74 6.11 -6.53
CA HIS A 299 -10.73 5.64 -5.55
C HIS A 299 -10.10 4.57 -4.67
N TRP A 300 -9.71 4.94 -3.45
CA TRP A 300 -9.02 4.01 -2.56
C TRP A 300 -9.97 2.94 -2.03
N PRO A 301 -9.54 1.66 -2.02
CA PRO A 301 -10.33 0.61 -1.41
C PRO A 301 -10.47 0.85 0.09
N THR A 302 -11.60 0.43 0.64
CA THR A 302 -11.80 0.44 2.10
C THR A 302 -10.91 -0.60 2.77
N ARG A 303 -10.62 -1.70 2.07
CA ARG A 303 -9.64 -2.71 2.48
C ARG A 303 -9.01 -3.36 1.25
N VAL A 304 -7.71 -3.65 1.30
CA VAL A 304 -7.07 -4.63 0.42
C VAL A 304 -6.81 -5.88 1.25
N VAL A 305 -7.32 -7.04 0.83
CA VAL A 305 -7.17 -8.32 1.52
C VAL A 305 -6.27 -9.22 0.68
N ILE A 306 -5.03 -9.38 1.14
CA ILE A 306 -3.99 -10.14 0.46
C ILE A 306 -3.83 -11.48 1.15
N ASP A 307 -4.17 -12.54 0.41
CA ASP A 307 -3.92 -13.92 0.80
C ASP A 307 -2.90 -14.53 -0.16
N ALA A 308 -1.67 -14.73 0.30
CA ALA A 308 -0.63 -15.35 -0.53
C ALA A 308 -0.92 -16.84 -0.82
N GLY A 309 -1.79 -17.50 -0.04
CA GLY A 309 -2.15 -18.91 -0.26
C GLY A 309 -2.90 -19.13 -1.57
N VAL A 310 -3.68 -18.15 -2.05
CA VAL A 310 -4.40 -18.29 -3.34
C VAL A 310 -3.45 -18.39 -4.54
N LEU A 311 -2.19 -17.93 -4.37
CA LEU A 311 -1.18 -18.01 -5.41
C LEU A 311 -0.77 -19.46 -5.71
N GLU A 312 -1.05 -20.44 -4.84
CA GLU A 312 -0.80 -21.86 -5.14
C GLU A 312 -1.50 -22.33 -6.42
N THR A 313 -2.64 -21.72 -6.75
CA THR A 313 -3.43 -22.01 -7.96
C THR A 313 -3.03 -21.16 -9.17
N LEU A 314 -2.11 -20.20 -9.00
CA LEU A 314 -1.72 -19.27 -10.06
C LEU A 314 -0.83 -19.96 -11.10
N PRO A 315 -1.13 -19.85 -12.42
CA PRO A 315 -0.26 -20.37 -13.46
C PRO A 315 1.16 -19.82 -13.37
N ALA A 316 2.16 -20.66 -13.65
CA ALA A 316 3.57 -20.29 -13.56
C ALA A 316 3.93 -19.06 -14.42
N ALA A 317 3.30 -18.91 -15.59
CA ALA A 317 3.50 -17.74 -16.45
C ALA A 317 3.02 -16.44 -15.78
N GLU A 318 1.88 -16.45 -15.08
CA GLU A 318 1.38 -15.29 -14.35
C GLU A 318 2.18 -15.00 -13.07
N ARG A 319 2.74 -16.04 -12.45
CA ARG A 319 3.70 -15.87 -11.36
C ARG A 319 4.97 -15.17 -11.85
N ALA A 320 5.53 -15.63 -12.97
CA ALA A 320 6.70 -15.00 -13.61
C ALA A 320 6.42 -13.55 -14.01
N ASN A 321 5.21 -13.27 -14.50
CA ASN A 321 4.73 -11.92 -14.80
C ASN A 321 4.81 -10.99 -13.57
N GLY A 322 4.44 -11.49 -12.38
CA GLY A 322 4.55 -10.74 -11.13
C GLY A 322 5.97 -10.59 -10.57
N MET A 323 6.90 -11.48 -10.91
CA MET A 323 8.26 -11.41 -10.38
C MET A 323 9.00 -10.14 -10.83
N ALA A 324 8.69 -9.60 -12.01
CA ALA A 324 9.27 -8.34 -12.46
C ALA A 324 8.94 -7.16 -11.53
N GLU A 325 7.72 -7.14 -11.00
CA GLU A 325 7.25 -6.14 -10.03
C GLU A 325 7.90 -6.32 -8.65
N VAL A 326 8.14 -7.58 -8.24
CA VAL A 326 8.89 -7.92 -7.03
C VAL A 326 10.33 -7.43 -7.12
N VAL A 327 11.03 -7.76 -8.21
CA VAL A 327 12.42 -7.34 -8.44
C VAL A 327 12.53 -5.81 -8.52
N LYS A 328 11.63 -5.15 -9.27
CA LYS A 328 11.56 -3.68 -9.31
C LYS A 328 11.42 -3.11 -7.90
N THR A 329 10.48 -3.63 -7.11
CA THR A 329 10.20 -3.13 -5.76
C THR A 329 11.37 -3.36 -4.81
N GLY A 330 12.02 -4.53 -4.86
CA GLY A 330 13.22 -4.81 -4.09
C GLY A 330 14.39 -3.88 -4.43
N LEU A 331 14.62 -3.62 -5.73
CA LEU A 331 15.62 -2.66 -6.19
C LEU A 331 15.33 -1.24 -5.70
N LEU A 332 14.06 -0.81 -5.76
CA LEU A 332 13.61 0.48 -5.24
C LEU A 332 13.72 0.58 -3.71
N ALA A 333 13.59 -0.53 -2.99
CA ALA A 333 13.74 -0.62 -1.55
C ALA A 333 15.20 -0.74 -1.09
N GLY A 334 16.09 -1.21 -1.97
CA GLY A 334 17.47 -1.54 -1.60
C GLY A 334 17.59 -2.89 -0.89
N GLU A 335 16.61 -3.77 -1.04
CA GLU A 335 16.51 -5.05 -0.33
C GLU A 335 16.16 -6.19 -1.31
N PRO A 336 16.78 -7.38 -1.21
CA PRO A 336 16.58 -8.48 -2.16
C PRO A 336 15.28 -9.24 -1.89
N PHE A 337 14.12 -8.58 -2.10
CA PHE A 337 12.81 -9.18 -1.82
C PHE A 337 12.54 -10.46 -2.62
N TRP A 338 13.14 -10.62 -3.80
CA TRP A 338 13.03 -11.81 -4.64
C TRP A 338 13.63 -13.08 -4.02
N GLU A 339 14.47 -12.96 -2.98
CA GLU A 339 15.09 -14.10 -2.28
C GLU A 339 14.25 -14.59 -1.09
N LEU A 340 13.18 -13.86 -0.74
CA LEU A 340 12.35 -14.17 0.42
C LEU A 340 11.30 -15.24 0.09
N PRO A 341 10.77 -15.96 1.10
CA PRO A 341 9.58 -16.79 0.93
C PRO A 341 8.40 -15.99 0.35
N GLU A 342 7.55 -16.64 -0.44
CA GLU A 342 6.48 -15.95 -1.21
C GLU A 342 5.54 -15.07 -0.36
N HIS A 343 5.13 -15.55 0.82
CA HIS A 343 4.29 -14.75 1.70
C HIS A 343 5.01 -13.50 2.24
N GLU A 344 6.32 -13.60 2.46
CA GLU A 344 7.12 -12.50 2.99
C GLU A 344 7.45 -11.49 1.88
N LEU A 345 7.87 -11.93 0.69
CA LEU A 345 8.08 -11.00 -0.43
C LEU A 345 6.80 -10.22 -0.77
N VAL A 346 5.63 -10.87 -0.70
CA VAL A 346 4.33 -10.21 -0.92
C VAL A 346 4.10 -9.13 0.14
N ARG A 347 4.28 -9.47 1.42
CA ARG A 347 4.15 -8.52 2.54
C ARG A 347 5.09 -7.32 2.39
N ARG A 348 6.37 -7.57 2.07
CA ARG A 348 7.40 -6.54 1.92
C ARG A 348 7.12 -5.61 0.73
N CYS A 349 6.72 -6.16 -0.42
CA CYS A 349 6.35 -5.35 -1.59
C CYS A 349 5.10 -4.51 -1.32
N ALA A 350 4.05 -5.13 -0.74
CA ALA A 350 2.82 -4.45 -0.39
C ALA A 350 3.07 -3.28 0.58
N ALA A 351 3.92 -3.49 1.60
CA ALA A 351 4.28 -2.44 2.55
C ALA A 351 5.06 -1.29 1.89
N TYR A 352 6.01 -1.60 1.00
CA TYR A 352 6.75 -0.57 0.25
C TYR A 352 5.81 0.26 -0.63
N LYS A 353 4.97 -0.41 -1.43
CA LYS A 353 3.98 0.23 -2.30
C LYS A 353 2.99 1.09 -1.50
N ALA A 354 2.49 0.58 -0.38
CA ALA A 354 1.60 1.28 0.53
C ALA A 354 2.23 2.56 1.09
N ALA A 355 3.49 2.51 1.53
CA ALA A 355 4.20 3.70 2.03
C ALA A 355 4.31 4.79 0.96
N VAL A 356 4.73 4.41 -0.25
CA VAL A 356 4.87 5.36 -1.37
C VAL A 356 3.51 5.96 -1.75
N CYS A 357 2.44 5.15 -1.77
CA CYS A 357 1.10 5.63 -2.08
C CYS A 357 0.52 6.52 -0.96
N LEU A 358 0.81 6.25 0.31
CA LEU A 358 0.39 7.11 1.42
C LEU A 358 1.13 8.46 1.45
N ALA A 359 2.37 8.49 0.98
CA ALA A 359 3.17 9.70 0.85
C ALA A 359 2.70 10.59 -0.31
N ASP A 360 2.20 9.99 -1.40
CA ASP A 360 1.70 10.69 -2.58
C ASP A 360 0.44 10.01 -3.15
N PRO A 361 -0.75 10.23 -2.54
CA PRO A 361 -1.96 9.49 -2.87
C PRO A 361 -2.51 9.68 -4.29
N HIS A 362 -2.12 10.78 -4.94
CA HIS A 362 -2.64 11.18 -6.25
C HIS A 362 -1.58 11.14 -7.36
N ASP A 363 -0.42 10.55 -7.09
CA ASP A 363 0.67 10.37 -8.06
C ASP A 363 1.11 11.68 -8.73
N ARG A 364 1.42 12.69 -7.90
CA ARG A 364 1.82 14.03 -8.38
C ARG A 364 3.29 14.35 -8.10
N GLY A 365 4.05 13.43 -7.51
CA GLY A 365 5.46 13.61 -7.24
C GLY A 365 6.13 12.29 -6.88
N PRO A 366 6.47 12.05 -5.60
CA PRO A 366 7.27 10.89 -5.17
C PRO A 366 6.80 9.53 -5.66
N ARG A 367 5.50 9.32 -5.86
CA ARG A 367 4.96 8.02 -6.31
C ARG A 367 5.41 7.63 -7.71
N THR A 368 5.89 8.61 -8.50
CA THR A 368 6.51 8.39 -9.82
C THR A 368 7.65 7.38 -9.78
N VAL A 369 8.38 7.22 -8.66
CA VAL A 369 9.48 6.25 -8.55
C VAL A 369 9.05 4.80 -8.84
N LEU A 370 7.77 4.47 -8.65
CA LEU A 370 7.22 3.14 -8.95
C LEU A 370 7.19 2.83 -10.45
N ASN A 371 7.36 3.86 -11.30
CA ASN A 371 7.44 3.74 -12.75
C ASN A 371 8.86 3.43 -13.26
N LEU A 372 9.76 2.96 -12.39
CA LEU A 372 11.07 2.44 -12.82
C LEU A 372 10.86 1.37 -13.91
N GLY A 373 11.52 1.56 -15.06
CA GLY A 373 11.36 0.73 -16.27
C GLY A 373 10.05 0.94 -17.06
N HIS A 374 9.00 1.51 -16.49
CA HIS A 374 7.66 1.55 -17.10
C HIS A 374 7.57 2.44 -18.36
N THR A 375 8.46 3.43 -18.49
CA THR A 375 8.49 4.28 -19.70
C THR A 375 8.82 3.45 -20.95
N PHE A 376 9.74 2.51 -20.83
CA PHE A 376 10.10 1.59 -21.92
C PHE A 376 9.09 0.44 -22.01
N ALA A 377 8.64 -0.11 -20.87
CA ALA A 377 7.67 -1.19 -20.83
C ALA A 377 6.39 -0.84 -21.60
N HIS A 378 5.75 0.29 -21.27
CA HIS A 378 4.52 0.72 -21.94
C HIS A 378 4.71 0.99 -23.44
N ALA A 379 5.91 1.42 -23.84
CA ALA A 379 6.24 1.63 -25.25
C ALA A 379 6.32 0.31 -26.02
N LEU A 380 6.97 -0.70 -25.43
CA LEU A 380 7.06 -2.05 -26.00
C LEU A 380 5.70 -2.74 -26.02
N GLU A 381 4.90 -2.64 -24.96
CA GLU A 381 3.53 -3.17 -24.92
C GLU A 381 2.67 -2.56 -26.02
N ALA A 382 2.70 -1.24 -26.19
CA ALA A 382 1.95 -0.56 -27.23
C ALA A 382 2.40 -0.97 -28.64
N ALA A 383 3.70 -1.12 -28.88
CA ALA A 383 4.24 -1.58 -30.16
C ALA A 383 3.91 -3.04 -30.46
N ALA A 384 3.78 -3.88 -29.43
CA ALA A 384 3.37 -5.27 -29.54
C ALA A 384 1.85 -5.46 -29.62
N GLY A 385 1.05 -4.39 -29.79
CA GLY A 385 -0.40 -4.50 -29.78
C GLY A 385 -0.97 -5.02 -28.45
N TYR A 386 -0.23 -4.86 -27.36
CA TYR A 386 -0.53 -5.36 -26.01
C TYR A 386 -0.53 -6.89 -25.87
N GLU A 387 0.09 -7.62 -26.79
CA GLU A 387 0.30 -9.07 -26.69
C GLU A 387 1.54 -9.43 -25.84
N LEU A 388 2.46 -8.47 -25.64
CA LEU A 388 3.62 -8.65 -24.76
C LEU A 388 3.17 -8.66 -23.29
N PRO A 389 3.46 -9.72 -22.51
CA PRO A 389 3.12 -9.76 -21.09
C PRO A 389 3.77 -8.61 -20.32
N HIS A 390 3.00 -7.98 -19.44
CA HIS A 390 3.40 -6.77 -18.71
C HIS A 390 4.76 -6.90 -17.99
N GLY A 391 4.95 -7.96 -17.21
CA GLY A 391 6.17 -8.25 -16.47
C GLY A 391 7.38 -8.46 -17.37
N ARG A 392 7.19 -9.05 -18.57
CA ARG A 392 8.28 -9.15 -19.56
C ARG A 392 8.66 -7.76 -20.09
N ALA A 393 7.67 -6.92 -20.36
CA ALA A 393 7.91 -5.53 -20.76
C ALA A 393 8.59 -4.72 -19.65
N VAL A 394 8.17 -4.89 -18.40
CA VAL A 394 8.79 -4.26 -17.22
C VAL A 394 10.23 -4.73 -17.06
N ALA A 395 10.52 -6.03 -17.15
CA ALA A 395 11.88 -6.56 -17.06
C ALA A 395 12.82 -5.95 -18.11
N LEU A 396 12.38 -5.84 -19.36
CA LEU A 396 13.13 -5.15 -20.43
C LEU A 396 13.28 -3.65 -20.15
N GLY A 397 12.23 -3.01 -19.63
CA GLY A 397 12.29 -1.62 -19.24
C GLY A 397 13.25 -1.34 -18.08
N LEU A 398 13.37 -2.27 -17.12
CA LEU A 398 14.38 -2.22 -16.07
C LEU A 398 15.79 -2.28 -16.68
N VAL A 399 16.04 -3.17 -17.65
CA VAL A 399 17.34 -3.23 -18.35
C VAL A 399 17.72 -1.87 -18.94
N ALA A 400 16.83 -1.23 -19.69
CA ALA A 400 17.11 0.09 -20.26
C ALA A 400 17.31 1.18 -19.19
N ALA A 401 16.45 1.23 -18.17
CA ALA A 401 16.58 2.23 -17.11
C ALA A 401 17.88 2.07 -16.30
N LEU A 402 18.31 0.84 -16.03
CA LEU A 402 19.52 0.54 -15.26
C LEU A 402 20.79 0.78 -16.06
N ARG A 403 20.79 0.48 -17.37
CA ARG A 403 21.90 0.87 -18.28
C ARG A 403 22.08 2.38 -18.32
N LEU A 404 20.98 3.13 -18.48
CA LEU A 404 21.02 4.60 -18.42
C LEU A 404 21.41 5.15 -17.04
N SER A 405 21.23 4.34 -15.98
CA SER A 405 21.67 4.69 -14.62
C SER A 405 23.14 4.36 -14.36
N GLY A 406 23.79 3.57 -15.22
CA GLY A 406 25.14 3.02 -14.96
C GLY A 406 25.17 2.05 -13.77
N ASN A 407 24.06 1.36 -13.48
CA ASN A 407 23.93 0.49 -12.32
C ASN A 407 24.06 -0.99 -12.72
N ASP A 408 25.31 -1.43 -12.92
CA ASP A 408 25.64 -2.80 -13.35
C ASP A 408 25.25 -3.87 -12.33
N GLU A 409 25.28 -3.54 -11.03
CA GLU A 409 24.88 -4.45 -9.95
C GLU A 409 23.39 -4.81 -10.05
N ALA A 410 22.52 -3.80 -10.15
CA ALA A 410 21.09 -4.02 -10.34
C ALA A 410 20.79 -4.69 -11.70
N LEU A 411 21.56 -4.38 -12.74
CA LEU A 411 21.41 -5.04 -14.04
C LEU A 411 21.73 -6.55 -13.98
N ALA A 412 22.76 -6.93 -13.20
CA ALA A 412 23.08 -8.33 -12.96
C ALA A 412 21.94 -9.05 -12.22
N VAL A 413 21.31 -8.39 -11.23
CA VAL A 413 20.12 -8.91 -10.54
C VAL A 413 18.98 -9.14 -11.54
N VAL A 414 18.61 -8.12 -12.33
CA VAL A 414 17.55 -8.25 -13.33
C VAL A 414 17.84 -9.38 -14.32
N SER A 415 19.08 -9.52 -14.76
CA SER A 415 19.49 -10.59 -15.68
C SER A 415 19.35 -11.98 -15.05
N ARG A 416 19.72 -12.12 -13.76
CA ARG A 416 19.66 -13.40 -13.04
C ARG A 416 18.23 -13.81 -12.67
N GLU A 417 17.44 -12.87 -12.15
CA GLU A 417 16.12 -13.17 -11.60
C GLU A 417 15.01 -13.19 -12.65
N LEU A 418 15.13 -12.38 -13.72
CA LEU A 418 14.08 -12.22 -14.73
C LEU A 418 14.46 -12.73 -16.11
N ALA A 419 15.75 -12.97 -16.37
CA ALA A 419 16.29 -13.41 -17.66
C ALA A 419 15.61 -12.74 -18.89
N PRO A 420 15.54 -11.38 -18.94
CA PRO A 420 14.78 -10.70 -19.97
C PRO A 420 15.41 -10.89 -21.36
N GLU A 421 14.60 -11.37 -22.30
CA GLU A 421 15.00 -11.52 -23.70
C GLU A 421 14.43 -10.40 -24.57
N PRO A 422 15.24 -9.80 -25.47
CA PRO A 422 14.79 -8.83 -26.45
C PRO A 422 13.54 -9.28 -27.22
N VAL A 423 12.75 -8.31 -27.65
CA VAL A 423 11.46 -8.56 -28.31
C VAL A 423 11.50 -8.16 -29.78
N ARG A 424 10.62 -8.75 -30.59
CA ARG A 424 10.45 -8.38 -31.99
C ARG A 424 9.22 -7.50 -32.15
N VAL A 425 9.45 -6.20 -32.26
CA VAL A 425 8.41 -5.17 -32.47
C VAL A 425 8.95 -4.10 -33.41
N ASP A 426 8.07 -3.29 -34.00
CA ASP A 426 8.49 -2.16 -34.82
C ASP A 426 9.15 -1.06 -33.95
N ARG A 427 10.43 -0.77 -34.22
CA ARG A 427 11.22 0.22 -33.45
C ARG A 427 10.62 1.63 -33.51
N ASP A 428 10.13 2.04 -34.67
CA ASP A 428 9.57 3.38 -34.84
C ASP A 428 8.19 3.51 -34.17
N ALA A 429 7.39 2.44 -34.13
CA ALA A 429 6.15 2.36 -33.38
C ALA A 429 6.40 2.42 -31.87
N ALA A 430 7.38 1.66 -31.36
CA ALA A 430 7.78 1.72 -29.96
C ALA A 430 8.27 3.13 -29.58
N TRP A 431 9.11 3.73 -30.42
CA TRP A 431 9.56 5.11 -30.22
C TRP A 431 8.39 6.10 -30.25
N ALA A 432 7.46 5.96 -31.20
CA ALA A 432 6.27 6.81 -31.29
C ALA A 432 5.39 6.69 -30.04
N ALA A 433 5.24 5.49 -29.47
CA ALA A 433 4.52 5.27 -28.23
C ALA A 433 5.21 5.95 -27.03
N LEU A 434 6.54 5.82 -26.90
CA LEU A 434 7.33 6.46 -25.84
C LEU A 434 7.28 8.01 -25.92
N ALA A 435 7.22 8.53 -27.15
CA ALA A 435 7.25 9.94 -27.48
C ALA A 435 5.85 10.60 -27.59
N ARG A 436 4.75 9.84 -27.46
CA ARG A 436 3.37 10.30 -27.71
C ARG A 436 2.99 11.56 -26.93
N ASP A 437 3.47 11.69 -25.69
CA ASP A 437 3.16 12.84 -24.82
C ASP A 437 4.15 14.03 -25.00
N LYS A 438 5.20 13.85 -25.80
CA LYS A 438 6.42 14.69 -25.79
C LYS A 438 6.70 15.42 -27.10
N LYS A 439 6.19 14.92 -28.24
CA LYS A 439 6.29 15.59 -29.56
C LYS A 439 5.66 16.98 -29.58
N ALA A 440 4.61 17.23 -28.79
CA ALA A 440 3.93 18.53 -28.75
C ALA A 440 4.71 19.64 -28.02
N ARG A 441 5.78 19.31 -27.27
CA ARG A 441 6.50 20.26 -26.39
C ARG A 441 8.02 20.32 -26.60
N GLY A 442 8.59 19.51 -27.50
CA GLY A 442 10.03 19.50 -27.78
C GLY A 442 10.92 19.15 -26.58
N ARG A 443 10.42 18.36 -25.62
CA ARG A 443 11.13 18.03 -24.36
C ARG A 443 11.62 16.58 -24.35
N SER A 444 12.77 16.35 -23.71
CA SER A 444 13.30 15.02 -23.43
C SER A 444 12.35 14.21 -22.53
N PRO A 445 12.31 12.87 -22.67
CA PRO A 445 11.66 11.98 -21.72
C PRO A 445 12.16 12.21 -20.29
N ARG A 446 11.22 12.35 -19.35
CA ARG A 446 11.51 12.28 -17.92
C ARG A 446 11.46 10.84 -17.47
N LEU A 447 12.58 10.32 -17.03
CA LEU A 447 12.75 8.93 -16.63
C LEU A 447 12.81 8.79 -15.11
N VAL A 448 12.60 7.56 -14.67
CA VAL A 448 12.97 7.08 -13.34
C VAL A 448 14.25 6.27 -13.51
N LEU A 449 15.30 6.67 -12.80
CA LEU A 449 16.61 6.06 -12.81
C LEU A 449 16.99 5.61 -11.39
N LEU A 450 17.94 4.71 -11.27
CA LEU A 450 18.36 4.10 -10.01
C LEU A 450 19.90 4.04 -9.95
N GLU A 451 20.52 5.06 -9.35
CA GLU A 451 22.00 5.12 -9.22
C GLU A 451 22.54 3.95 -8.38
N ARG A 452 21.86 3.68 -7.26
CA ARG A 452 22.12 2.55 -6.36
C ARG A 452 20.78 2.00 -5.90
N SER A 453 20.75 0.71 -5.57
CA SER A 453 19.56 0.08 -4.97
C SER A 453 19.14 0.85 -3.71
N GLY A 454 17.85 1.17 -3.59
CA GLY A 454 17.31 2.02 -2.52
C GLY A 454 17.39 3.53 -2.76
N GLU A 455 18.01 4.00 -3.84
CA GLU A 455 18.19 5.43 -4.15
C GLU A 455 17.57 5.84 -5.50
N PRO A 456 16.25 5.70 -5.69
CA PRO A 456 15.60 6.07 -6.94
C PRO A 456 15.51 7.58 -7.13
N ARG A 457 15.69 8.02 -8.38
CA ARG A 457 15.45 9.42 -8.81
C ARG A 457 14.41 9.44 -9.91
N PHE A 458 13.43 10.33 -9.81
CA PHE A 458 12.39 10.51 -10.81
C PHE A 458 12.49 11.90 -11.45
N GLY A 459 11.97 12.04 -12.66
CA GLY A 459 11.99 13.32 -13.37
C GLY A 459 13.34 13.62 -14.03
N VAL A 460 14.21 12.62 -14.19
CA VAL A 460 15.54 12.78 -14.79
C VAL A 460 15.41 12.96 -16.29
N GLU A 461 16.00 14.02 -16.83
CA GLU A 461 16.05 14.28 -18.26
C GLU A 461 17.31 13.65 -18.86
N VAL A 462 17.13 12.78 -19.86
CA VAL A 462 18.21 12.08 -20.56
C VAL A 462 18.19 12.49 -22.04
N PRO A 463 19.34 12.65 -22.71
CA PRO A 463 19.38 12.96 -24.13
C PRO A 463 18.55 11.99 -24.96
N VAL A 464 17.75 12.52 -25.89
CA VAL A 464 16.84 11.75 -26.74
C VAL A 464 17.54 10.60 -27.47
N ALA A 465 18.77 10.83 -27.93
CA ALA A 465 19.57 9.83 -28.62
C ALA A 465 19.90 8.62 -27.73
N GLU A 466 20.24 8.86 -26.46
CA GLU A 466 20.53 7.80 -25.49
C GLU A 466 19.27 7.02 -25.13
N VAL A 467 18.14 7.70 -24.94
CA VAL A 467 16.85 7.04 -24.68
C VAL A 467 16.42 6.17 -25.87
N ARG A 468 16.62 6.67 -27.10
CA ARG A 468 16.30 5.90 -28.31
C ARG A 468 17.22 4.68 -28.44
N ALA A 469 18.53 4.85 -28.27
CA ALA A 469 19.47 3.74 -28.31
C ALA A 469 19.14 2.67 -27.25
N ALA A 470 18.83 3.09 -26.02
CA ALA A 470 18.43 2.18 -24.96
C ALA A 470 17.13 1.42 -25.24
N LEU A 471 16.18 2.02 -25.98
CA LEU A 471 14.97 1.33 -26.45
C LEU A 471 15.28 0.36 -27.59
N ASP A 472 16.07 0.79 -28.58
CA ASP A 472 16.42 0.00 -29.76
C ASP A 472 17.21 -1.27 -29.36
N ASP A 473 18.05 -1.19 -28.32
CA ASP A 473 18.77 -2.33 -27.73
C ASP A 473 17.87 -3.44 -27.16
N LEU A 474 16.59 -3.12 -26.87
CA LEU A 474 15.61 -4.10 -26.39
C LEU A 474 14.90 -4.83 -27.54
N ILE A 475 15.15 -4.42 -28.79
CA ILE A 475 14.39 -4.84 -29.97
C ILE A 475 15.31 -5.54 -30.97
N VAL A 476 14.96 -6.78 -31.31
CA VAL A 476 15.63 -7.57 -32.36
C VAL A 476 14.89 -7.46 -33.70
N ASP A 477 15.64 -7.65 -34.79
CA ASP A 477 15.14 -7.57 -36.18
C ASP A 477 14.14 -8.68 -36.53
#